data_AF-A0A4D7AV80-F1
#
_entry.id   AF-A0A4D7AV80-F1
#
_cell.length_a   1.000
_cell.length_b   1.000
_cell.length_c   1.000
_cell.angle_alpha   90.00
_cell.angle_beta   90.00
_cell.angle_gamma   90.00
#
_symmetry.space_group_name_H-M   'P 1'
#
loop_
_entity.id
_entity.type
_entity.pdbx_description
1 polymer ?
#
loop_
_entity_poly.entity_id
_entity_poly.type
_entity_poly.pdbx_seq_one_letter_code
_entity_poly.pdbx_strand_id
1 'polypeptide(L)'
;MFAAIGAWSMQRIGKASLILLAVVALLAVASLCIWRTAVTVDGWITSAAVSARAERDAHWRAEFEKSNRLIAEAQAQRATAVAALEAGAGAEIAMLREQLITLEGQNATLPGADRCGLSRDRVRLLPP
;
A
#
# COMPACT_ATOMS: atom_id res chain seq x y z
N MET A 1 -79.39 -44.76 -14.97
CA MET A 1 -79.05 -43.47 -14.31
C MET A 1 -77.65 -43.46 -13.68
N PHE A 2 -77.20 -44.49 -12.97
CA PHE A 2 -75.87 -44.49 -12.31
C PHE A 2 -74.64 -44.35 -13.22
N ALA A 3 -74.67 -44.90 -14.45
CA ALA A 3 -73.56 -44.79 -15.41
C ALA A 3 -73.33 -43.36 -15.93
N ALA A 4 -74.39 -42.56 -16.08
CA ALA A 4 -74.30 -41.17 -16.55
C ALA A 4 -73.69 -40.24 -15.49
N ILE A 5 -73.92 -40.54 -14.20
CA ILE A 5 -73.36 -39.79 -13.08
C ILE A 5 -71.85 -40.07 -12.94
N GLY A 6 -71.42 -41.32 -13.16
CA GLY A 6 -70.01 -41.70 -13.16
C GLY A 6 -69.20 -41.09 -14.32
N ALA A 7 -69.76 -41.03 -15.52
CA ALA A 7 -69.09 -40.40 -16.67
C ALA A 7 -68.95 -38.87 -16.49
N TRP A 8 -69.96 -38.21 -15.93
CA TRP A 8 -69.93 -36.77 -15.67
C TRP A 8 -68.93 -36.37 -14.57
N SER A 9 -68.82 -37.17 -13.50
CA SER A 9 -67.84 -36.93 -12.43
C SER A 9 -66.40 -37.16 -12.92
N MET A 10 -66.16 -38.20 -13.73
CA MET A 10 -64.85 -38.53 -14.27
C MET A 10 -64.34 -37.47 -15.28
N GLN A 11 -65.24 -36.88 -16.08
CA GLN A 11 -64.92 -35.75 -16.95
C GLN A 11 -64.57 -34.46 -16.17
N ARG A 12 -65.23 -34.22 -15.03
CA ARG A 12 -64.91 -33.07 -14.16
C ARG A 12 -63.56 -33.22 -13.47
N ILE A 13 -63.21 -34.42 -13.03
CA ILE A 13 -61.91 -34.73 -12.43
C ILE A 13 -60.77 -34.54 -13.45
N GLY A 14 -60.99 -34.93 -14.71
CA GLY A 14 -60.04 -34.68 -15.80
C GLY A 14 -59.82 -33.19 -16.12
N LYS A 15 -60.88 -32.38 -16.10
CA LYS A 15 -60.76 -30.93 -16.32
C LYS A 15 -60.13 -30.19 -15.14
N ALA A 16 -60.49 -30.57 -13.92
CA ALA A 16 -59.91 -29.99 -12.70
C ALA A 16 -58.41 -30.27 -12.58
N SER A 17 -57.97 -31.49 -12.94
CA SER A 17 -56.55 -31.84 -12.97
C SER A 17 -55.77 -31.06 -14.03
N LEU A 18 -56.33 -30.83 -15.22
CA LEU A 18 -55.70 -29.97 -16.24
C LEU A 18 -55.55 -28.51 -15.77
N ILE A 19 -56.57 -27.96 -15.10
CA ILE A 19 -56.51 -26.61 -14.52
C ILE A 19 -55.43 -26.55 -13.42
N LEU A 20 -55.39 -27.55 -12.54
CA LEU A 20 -54.36 -27.63 -11.49
C LEU A 20 -52.95 -27.67 -12.10
N LEU A 21 -52.74 -28.47 -13.14
CA LEU A 21 -51.47 -28.60 -13.83
C LEU A 21 -51.07 -27.28 -14.51
N ALA A 22 -52.02 -26.58 -15.13
CA ALA A 22 -51.78 -25.26 -15.70
C ALA A 22 -51.40 -24.22 -14.64
N VAL A 23 -52.05 -24.22 -13.47
CA VAL A 23 -51.70 -23.34 -12.36
C VAL A 23 -50.30 -23.66 -11.82
N VAL A 24 -49.97 -24.93 -11.63
CA VAL A 24 -48.64 -25.35 -11.18
C VAL A 24 -47.56 -24.96 -12.19
N ALA A 25 -47.82 -25.14 -13.49
CA ALA A 25 -46.90 -24.73 -14.55
C ALA A 25 -46.68 -23.21 -14.55
N LEU A 26 -47.74 -22.41 -14.38
CA LEU A 26 -47.63 -20.95 -14.27
C LEU A 26 -46.81 -20.53 -13.04
N LEU A 27 -47.05 -21.16 -11.89
CA LEU A 27 -46.27 -20.89 -10.68
C LEU A 27 -44.79 -21.26 -10.88
N ALA A 28 -44.49 -22.39 -11.50
CA ALA A 28 -43.12 -22.80 -11.79
C ALA A 28 -42.40 -21.80 -12.69
N VAL A 29 -43.07 -21.32 -13.75
CA VAL A 29 -42.52 -20.29 -14.65
C VAL A 29 -42.32 -18.98 -13.91
N ALA A 30 -43.28 -18.54 -13.10
CA ALA A 30 -43.16 -17.32 -12.31
C ALA A 30 -41.97 -17.39 -11.34
N SER A 31 -41.82 -18.50 -10.61
CA SER A 31 -40.68 -18.73 -9.72
C SER A 31 -39.35 -18.72 -10.46
N LEU A 32 -39.28 -19.34 -11.65
CA LEU A 32 -38.07 -19.33 -12.47
C LEU A 32 -37.71 -17.90 -12.91
N CYS A 33 -38.70 -17.12 -13.35
CA CYS A 33 -38.49 -15.73 -13.74
C CYS A 33 -37.97 -14.90 -12.58
N ILE A 34 -38.57 -15.01 -11.39
CA ILE A 34 -38.13 -14.30 -10.18
C ILE A 34 -36.69 -14.70 -9.81
N TRP A 35 -36.36 -15.98 -9.90
CA TRP A 35 -35.00 -16.43 -9.60
C TRP A 35 -33.98 -15.87 -10.60
N ARG A 36 -34.30 -15.87 -11.90
CA ARG A 36 -33.39 -15.32 -12.92
C ARG A 36 -33.19 -13.82 -12.76
N THR A 37 -34.24 -13.06 -12.44
CA THR A 37 -34.09 -11.63 -12.21
C THR A 37 -33.24 -11.36 -10.98
N ALA A 38 -33.43 -12.11 -9.89
CA ALA A 38 -32.61 -11.98 -8.68
C ALA A 38 -31.12 -12.22 -8.97
N VAL A 39 -30.77 -13.29 -9.68
CA VAL A 39 -29.37 -13.60 -10.05
C VAL A 39 -28.76 -12.52 -10.95
N THR A 40 -29.56 -11.98 -11.89
CA THR A 40 -29.06 -10.93 -12.81
C THR A 40 -28.77 -9.63 -12.06
N VAL A 41 -29.67 -9.23 -11.15
CA VAL A 41 -29.49 -8.03 -10.33
C VAL A 41 -28.29 -8.17 -9.40
N ASP A 42 -28.10 -9.33 -8.78
CA ASP A 42 -26.93 -9.60 -7.94
C ASP A 42 -25.61 -9.50 -8.74
N GLY A 43 -25.61 -10.02 -9.98
CA GLY A 43 -24.50 -9.88 -10.91
C GLY A 43 -24.18 -8.41 -11.24
N TRP A 44 -25.18 -7.58 -11.47
CA TRP A 44 -24.99 -6.14 -11.71
C TRP A 44 -24.46 -5.39 -10.49
N ILE A 45 -25.00 -5.67 -9.30
CA ILE A 45 -24.54 -5.06 -8.04
C ILE A 45 -23.09 -5.43 -7.78
N THR A 46 -22.74 -6.71 -7.93
CA THR A 46 -21.38 -7.20 -7.72
C THR A 46 -20.41 -6.55 -8.72
N SER A 47 -20.79 -6.49 -9.99
CA SER A 47 -19.96 -5.86 -11.03
C SER A 47 -19.74 -4.37 -10.76
N ALA A 48 -20.80 -3.64 -10.38
CA ALA A 48 -20.70 -2.23 -10.01
C ALA A 48 -19.83 -2.02 -8.76
N ALA A 49 -19.93 -2.91 -7.76
CA ALA A 49 -19.09 -2.85 -6.57
C ALA A 49 -17.62 -3.13 -6.90
N VAL A 50 -17.34 -4.06 -7.81
CA VAL A 50 -15.98 -4.37 -8.27
C VAL A 50 -15.40 -3.21 -9.07
N SER A 51 -16.15 -2.63 -10.02
CA SER A 51 -15.68 -1.48 -10.79
C SER A 51 -15.39 -0.27 -9.90
N ALA A 52 -16.29 0.05 -8.97
CA ALA A 52 -16.10 1.16 -8.03
C ALA A 52 -14.92 0.95 -7.07
N ARG A 53 -14.56 -0.30 -6.74
CA ARG A 53 -13.31 -0.59 -6.01
C ARG A 53 -12.10 -0.42 -6.91
N ALA A 54 -12.14 -0.95 -8.13
CA ALA A 54 -11.04 -0.85 -9.07
C ALA A 54 -10.69 0.61 -9.41
N GLU A 55 -11.69 1.46 -9.62
CA GLU A 55 -11.49 2.90 -9.86
C GLU A 55 -10.82 3.59 -8.66
N ARG A 56 -11.28 3.31 -7.45
CA ARG A 56 -10.67 3.86 -6.23
C ARG A 56 -9.24 3.36 -6.02
N ASP A 57 -9.01 2.08 -6.22
CA ASP A 57 -7.69 1.47 -6.08
C ASP A 57 -6.72 2.05 -7.13
N ALA A 58 -7.18 2.25 -8.36
CA ALA A 58 -6.39 2.90 -9.40
C ALA A 58 -6.04 4.36 -9.04
N HIS A 59 -7.02 5.13 -8.55
CA HIS A 59 -6.80 6.50 -8.09
C HIS A 59 -5.75 6.55 -6.96
N TRP A 60 -5.92 5.74 -5.92
CA TRP A 60 -5.00 5.73 -4.80
C TRP A 60 -3.61 5.21 -5.16
N ARG A 61 -3.51 4.20 -6.04
CA ARG A 61 -2.20 3.76 -6.56
C ARG A 61 -1.47 4.88 -7.27
N ALA A 62 -2.17 5.66 -8.11
CA ALA A 62 -1.58 6.80 -8.80
C ALA A 62 -1.08 7.87 -7.81
N GLU A 63 -1.86 8.18 -6.76
CA GLU A 63 -1.44 9.12 -5.71
C GLU A 63 -0.24 8.59 -4.89
N PHE A 64 -0.21 7.29 -4.58
CA PHE A 64 0.95 6.67 -3.92
C PHE A 64 2.21 6.74 -4.79
N GLU A 65 2.10 6.44 -6.10
CA GLU A 65 3.23 6.57 -7.03
C GLU A 65 3.71 8.02 -7.14
N LYS A 66 2.80 8.99 -7.14
CA LYS A 66 3.16 10.41 -7.12
C LYS A 66 3.88 10.79 -5.82
N SER A 67 3.35 10.38 -4.67
CA SER A 67 3.97 10.63 -3.36
C SER A 67 5.36 9.99 -3.26
N ASN A 68 5.50 8.73 -3.70
CA ASN A 68 6.78 8.03 -3.68
C ASN A 68 7.82 8.69 -4.58
N ARG A 69 7.43 9.21 -5.74
CA ARG A 69 8.33 10.00 -6.59
C ARG A 69 8.82 11.26 -5.89
N LEU A 70 7.92 12.01 -5.25
CA LEU A 70 8.29 13.21 -4.48
C LEU A 70 9.24 12.89 -3.32
N ILE A 71 9.01 11.78 -2.62
CA ILE A 71 9.89 11.31 -1.55
C ILE A 71 11.27 10.93 -2.11
N ALA A 72 11.32 10.21 -3.23
CA ALA A 72 12.57 9.82 -3.87
C ALA A 72 13.37 11.05 -4.35
N GLU A 73 12.71 12.04 -4.95
CA GLU A 73 13.34 13.30 -5.35
C GLU A 73 13.88 14.07 -4.13
N ALA A 74 13.11 14.16 -3.05
CA ALA A 74 13.55 14.81 -1.83
C ALA A 74 14.74 14.08 -1.17
N GLN A 75 14.74 12.74 -1.20
CA GLN A 75 15.87 11.94 -0.71
C GLN A 75 17.12 12.16 -1.56
N ALA A 76 16.99 12.23 -2.88
CA ALA A 76 18.10 12.53 -3.78
C ALA A 76 18.69 13.93 -3.50
N GLN A 77 17.85 14.95 -3.33
CA GLN A 77 18.29 16.29 -2.96
C GLN A 77 18.96 16.35 -1.59
N ARG A 78 18.45 15.59 -0.61
CA ARG A 78 19.09 15.49 0.70
C ARG A 78 20.44 14.78 0.62
N ALA A 79 20.53 13.71 -0.17
CA ALA A 79 21.79 12.98 -0.35
C ALA A 79 22.86 13.87 -1.00
N THR A 80 22.50 14.68 -1.99
CA THR A 80 23.45 15.62 -2.61
C THR A 80 23.86 16.73 -1.63
N ALA A 81 22.92 17.28 -0.85
CA ALA A 81 23.22 18.29 0.16
C ALA A 81 24.15 17.75 1.26
N VAL A 82 23.89 16.54 1.75
CA VAL A 82 24.74 15.86 2.75
C VAL A 82 26.13 15.60 2.18
N ALA A 83 26.23 15.07 0.96
CA ALA A 83 27.52 14.84 0.32
C ALA A 83 28.35 16.12 0.17
N ALA A 84 27.71 17.25 -0.18
CA ALA A 84 28.38 18.54 -0.26
C ALA A 84 28.89 19.03 1.12
N LEU A 85 28.08 18.86 2.16
CA LEU A 85 28.47 19.20 3.54
C LEU A 85 29.63 18.32 4.04
N GLU A 86 29.57 17.02 3.78
CA GLU A 86 30.64 16.08 4.14
C GLU A 86 31.95 16.41 3.41
N ALA A 87 31.88 16.77 2.12
CA ALA A 87 33.06 17.20 1.37
C ALA A 87 33.67 18.49 1.95
N GLY A 88 32.83 19.47 2.31
CA GLY A 88 33.27 20.72 2.95
C GLY A 88 33.94 20.48 4.31
N ALA A 89 33.28 19.71 5.19
CA ALA A 89 33.84 19.34 6.49
C ALA A 89 35.14 18.54 6.35
N GLY A 90 35.21 17.62 5.38
CA GLY A 90 36.44 16.86 5.09
C GLY A 90 37.61 17.75 4.69
N ALA A 91 37.36 18.75 3.83
CA ALA A 91 38.38 19.71 3.42
C ALA A 91 38.86 20.58 4.60
N GLU A 92 37.95 21.04 5.45
CA GLU A 92 38.28 21.83 6.64
C GLU A 92 39.08 21.02 7.66
N ILE A 93 38.69 19.76 7.91
CA ILE A 93 39.45 18.85 8.77
C ILE A 93 40.86 18.62 8.21
N ALA A 94 41.01 18.44 6.91
CA ALA A 94 42.31 18.27 6.27
C ALA A 94 43.18 19.53 6.44
N MET A 95 42.61 20.72 6.21
CA MET A 95 43.31 21.98 6.41
C MET A 95 43.76 22.17 7.88
N LEU A 96 42.85 21.92 8.84
CA LEU A 96 43.16 22.03 10.26
C LEU A 96 44.26 21.04 10.69
N ARG A 97 44.25 19.81 10.14
CA ARG A 97 45.32 18.83 10.39
C ARG A 97 46.67 19.31 9.87
N GLU A 98 46.70 19.87 8.66
CA GLU A 98 47.94 20.40 8.08
C GLU A 98 48.51 21.57 8.90
N GLN A 99 47.63 22.47 9.36
CA GLN A 99 48.01 23.57 10.26
C GLN A 99 48.56 23.04 11.58
N LEU A 100 47.94 22.00 12.16
CA LEU A 100 48.39 21.38 13.41
C LEU A 100 49.78 20.76 13.24
N ILE A 101 50.01 19.99 12.18
CA ILE A 101 51.32 19.41 11.85
C ILE A 101 52.38 20.51 11.66
N THR A 102 52.03 21.58 10.95
CA THR A 102 52.93 22.72 10.73
C THR A 102 53.31 23.39 12.04
N LEU A 103 52.33 23.65 12.92
CA LEU A 103 52.55 24.25 14.24
C LEU A 103 53.38 23.34 15.14
N GLU A 104 53.11 22.03 15.16
CA GLU A 104 53.91 21.05 15.90
C GLU A 104 55.36 21.03 15.41
N GLY A 105 55.57 21.06 14.09
CA GLY A 105 56.90 21.16 13.48
C GLY A 105 57.64 22.45 13.86
N GLN A 106 56.97 23.59 13.78
CA GLN A 106 57.55 24.88 14.20
C GLN A 106 57.90 24.88 15.69
N ASN A 107 57.03 24.33 16.54
CA ASN A 107 57.26 24.25 17.97
C ASN A 107 58.48 23.39 18.32
N ALA A 108 58.71 22.30 17.58
CA ALA A 108 59.90 21.46 17.74
C ALA A 108 61.23 22.17 17.37
N THR A 109 61.19 23.19 16.52
CA THR A 109 62.38 23.96 16.14
C THR A 109 62.72 25.11 17.09
N LEU A 110 61.86 25.40 18.07
CA LEU A 110 62.10 26.50 19.01
C LEU A 110 63.24 26.16 20.00
N PRO A 111 64.18 27.10 20.24
CA PRO A 111 65.29 26.87 21.14
C PRO A 111 64.80 26.72 22.60
N GLY A 112 65.00 25.54 23.18
CA GLY A 112 64.55 25.22 24.53
C GLY A 112 63.12 24.67 24.61
N ALA A 113 62.60 24.07 23.54
CA ALA A 113 61.31 23.36 23.53
C ALA A 113 61.12 22.38 24.71
N ASP A 114 62.19 21.75 25.19
CA ASP A 114 62.16 20.85 26.35
C ASP A 114 62.23 21.55 27.74
N ARG A 115 62.42 22.88 27.78
CA ARG A 115 62.66 23.63 29.04
C ARG A 115 61.40 24.28 29.63
N CYS A 116 60.36 24.56 28.84
CA CYS A 116 59.15 25.24 29.32
C CYS A 116 57.87 24.69 28.66
N GLY A 117 57.43 23.49 29.05
CA GLY A 117 56.13 22.94 28.66
C GLY A 117 55.72 21.73 29.49
N LEU A 118 54.42 21.58 29.78
CA LEU A 118 53.87 20.33 30.33
C LEU A 118 54.00 19.24 29.27
N SER A 119 54.81 18.22 29.51
CA SER A 119 54.91 17.07 28.61
C SER A 119 53.55 16.35 28.51
N ARG A 120 53.28 15.72 27.36
CA ARG A 120 52.02 15.00 27.09
C ARG A 120 51.68 13.97 28.19
N ASP A 121 52.71 13.38 28.79
CA ASP A 121 52.60 12.44 29.91
C ASP A 121 52.15 13.10 31.23
N ARG A 122 52.39 14.41 31.41
CA ARG A 122 51.93 15.15 32.60
C ARG A 122 50.50 15.66 32.52
N VAL A 123 49.90 15.76 31.33
CA VAL A 123 48.52 16.25 31.12
C VAL A 123 47.53 15.08 31.01
N ARG A 124 48.01 13.85 30.86
CA ARG A 124 47.15 12.67 30.64
C ARG A 124 46.48 12.26 31.96
N LEU A 125 45.26 12.74 32.19
CA LEU A 125 44.43 12.45 33.38
C LEU A 125 43.78 11.06 33.37
N LEU A 126 43.85 10.32 32.26
CA LEU A 126 43.27 8.98 32.12
C LEU A 126 44.37 7.94 31.79
N PRO A 127 44.49 6.85 32.57
CA PRO A 127 45.40 5.76 32.28
C PRO A 127 44.97 5.02 30.98
N PRO A 128 45.88 4.26 30.34
CA PRO A 128 45.54 3.41 29.20
C PRO A 128 44.48 2.36 29.55
#